data_AF-A0A7C6YDN8-F1
#
_entry.id   AF-A0A7C6YDN8-F1
#
_cell.length_a   1.000
_cell.length_b   1.000
_cell.length_c   1.000
_cell.angle_alpha   90.00
_cell.angle_beta   90.00
_cell.angle_gamma   90.00
#
_symmetry.space_group_name_H-M   'P 1'
#
loop_
_entity.id
_entity.type
_entity.pdbx_description
1 polymer ?
#
loop_
_entity_poly.entity_id
_entity_poly.type
_entity_poly.pdbx_seq_one_letter_code
_entity_poly.pdbx_strand_id
1 'polypeptide(L)'
;ALFGGTDGLAVIHPLVAVAARLLAPGGRLSVEHDDTTGAEVAAVVSGHGGFGTVERHTDLAGRPRFVTATRRHDAGADAPAGEKGNQR
;
A
#
# COMPACT_ATOMS: atom_id res chain seq x y z
N ALA A 1 -1.35 -2.22 19.13
CA ALA A 1 -2.17 -3.21 19.86
C ALA A 1 -1.46 -4.56 19.77
N LEU A 2 -1.34 -5.28 20.88
CA LEU A 2 -0.42 -6.43 21.04
C LEU A 2 -0.91 -7.74 20.39
N PHE A 3 -2.12 -7.76 19.82
CA PHE A 3 -2.72 -8.97 19.24
C PHE A 3 -3.16 -8.69 17.80
N GLY A 4 -2.45 -9.28 16.84
CA GLY A 4 -2.79 -9.29 15.43
C GLY A 4 -3.47 -10.58 14.96
N GLY A 5 -3.99 -11.41 15.88
CA GLY A 5 -4.40 -12.79 15.55
C GLY A 5 -3.20 -13.75 15.56
N THR A 6 -3.45 -15.03 15.29
CA THR A 6 -2.43 -16.10 15.36
C THR A 6 -1.27 -15.92 14.38
N ASP A 7 -1.50 -15.15 13.32
CA ASP A 7 -0.57 -14.81 12.26
C ASP A 7 -0.10 -13.34 12.30
N GLY A 8 -0.60 -12.53 13.25
CA GLY A 8 -0.31 -11.10 13.32
C GLY A 8 -1.03 -10.24 12.26
N LEU A 9 -1.82 -10.81 11.35
CA LEU A 9 -2.38 -10.14 10.18
C LEU A 9 -3.87 -9.76 10.30
N ALA A 10 -4.58 -10.28 11.29
CA ALA A 10 -6.01 -10.02 11.49
C ALA A 10 -6.34 -8.52 11.60
N VAL A 11 -5.40 -7.71 12.08
CA VAL A 11 -5.52 -6.24 12.11
C VAL A 11 -5.03 -5.59 10.82
N ILE A 12 -4.11 -6.21 10.10
CA ILE A 12 -3.47 -5.64 8.91
C ILE A 12 -4.46 -5.57 7.74
N HIS A 13 -5.20 -6.64 7.45
CA HIS A 13 -6.20 -6.64 6.37
C HIS A 13 -7.22 -5.49 6.47
N PRO A 14 -7.96 -5.33 7.59
CA PRO A 14 -8.91 -4.22 7.72
C PRO A 14 -8.22 -2.85 7.77
N LEU A 15 -7.02 -2.75 8.35
CA LEU A 15 -6.24 -1.52 8.35
C LEU A 15 -5.92 -1.05 6.94
N VAL A 16 -5.45 -1.96 6.07
CA VAL A 16 -5.13 -1.65 4.68
C VAL A 16 -6.36 -1.17 3.91
N ALA A 17 -7.52 -1.80 4.13
CA ALA A 17 -8.78 -1.38 3.52
C ALA A 17 -9.21 0.02 3.98
N VAL A 18 -9.11 0.31 5.28
CA VAL A 18 -9.43 1.64 5.83
C VAL A 18 -8.45 2.69 5.31
N ALA A 19 -7.15 2.38 5.28
CA ALA A 19 -6.14 3.29 4.74
C ALA A 19 -6.40 3.62 3.26
N ALA A 20 -6.76 2.63 2.44
CA ALA A 20 -7.08 2.85 1.03
C ALA A 20 -8.29 3.79 0.83
N ARG A 21 -9.25 3.73 1.75
CA ARG A 21 -10.44 4.61 1.75
C ARG A 21 -10.12 6.03 2.23
N LEU A 22 -9.24 6.18 3.22
CA LEU A 22 -8.99 7.47 3.89
C LEU A 22 -7.86 8.29 3.27
N LEU A 23 -6.85 7.64 2.68
CA LEU A 23 -5.75 8.34 2.04
C LEU A 23 -6.23 9.00 0.74
N ALA A 24 -5.89 10.28 0.58
CA ALA A 24 -5.99 10.94 -0.72
C ALA A 24 -5.10 10.23 -1.76
N PRO A 25 -5.42 10.33 -3.07
CA PRO A 25 -4.49 9.99 -4.14
C PRO A 25 -3.08 10.53 -3.89
N GLY A 26 -2.06 9.67 -3.98
CA GLY A 26 -0.67 10.02 -3.68
C GLY A 26 -0.30 10.01 -2.19
N GLY A 27 -1.26 9.80 -1.28
CA GLY A 27 -1.01 9.66 0.16
C GLY A 27 -0.17 8.42 0.50
N ARG A 28 0.60 8.47 1.59
CA ARG A 28 1.51 7.39 1.99
C ARG A 28 0.92 6.54 3.12
N LEU A 29 1.10 5.23 2.98
CA LEU A 29 0.89 4.23 4.03
C LEU A 29 2.26 3.75 4.53
N SER A 30 2.41 3.61 5.85
CA SER A 30 3.51 2.89 6.47
C SER A 30 2.93 1.96 7.54
N VAL A 31 3.31 0.69 7.50
CA VAL A 31 2.88 -0.34 8.44
C VAL A 31 4.11 -0.94 9.11
N GLU A 32 4.22 -0.77 10.42
CA GLU A 32 5.22 -1.48 11.23
C GLU A 32 4.80 -2.94 11.43
N HIS A 33 5.76 -3.85 11.35
CA HIS A 33 5.56 -5.28 11.53
C HIS A 33 6.70 -5.90 12.37
N ASP A 34 6.53 -7.13 12.84
CA ASP A 34 7.62 -7.87 13.50
C ASP A 34 8.58 -8.47 12.48
N ASP A 35 9.70 -9.03 12.94
CA ASP A 35 10.79 -9.51 12.09
C ASP A 35 10.36 -10.63 11.11
N THR A 36 9.24 -11.30 11.35
CA THR A 36 8.78 -12.46 10.55
C THR A 36 7.67 -12.14 9.56
N THR A 37 6.88 -11.09 9.79
CA THR A 37 5.63 -10.83 9.05
C THR A 37 5.76 -9.85 7.88
N GLY A 38 6.96 -9.35 7.60
CA GLY A 38 7.16 -8.30 6.60
C GLY A 38 6.81 -8.69 5.16
N ALA A 39 6.95 -9.97 4.80
CA ALA A 39 6.58 -10.46 3.48
C ALA A 39 5.05 -10.55 3.34
N GLU A 40 4.36 -11.04 4.37
CA GLU A 40 2.92 -11.15 4.41
C GLU A 40 2.26 -9.78 4.39
N VAL A 41 2.74 -8.83 5.20
CA VAL A 41 2.23 -7.45 5.18
C VAL A 41 2.38 -6.82 3.79
N ALA A 42 3.53 -7.00 3.14
CA ALA A 42 3.74 -6.52 1.77
C ALA A 42 2.78 -7.18 0.76
N ALA A 43 2.50 -8.48 0.93
CA ALA A 43 1.54 -9.20 0.10
C ALA A 43 0.11 -8.69 0.29
N VAL A 44 -0.32 -8.42 1.53
CA VAL A 44 -1.64 -7.85 1.83
C VAL A 44 -1.81 -6.46 1.19
N VAL A 45 -0.82 -5.58 1.34
CA VAL A 45 -0.85 -4.23 0.75
C VAL A 45 -0.89 -4.30 -0.78
N SER A 46 -0.06 -5.17 -1.38
CA SER A 46 0.00 -5.35 -2.82
C SER A 46 -1.30 -5.94 -3.39
N GLY A 47 -1.86 -6.95 -2.71
CA GLY A 47 -3.07 -7.68 -3.13
C GLY A 47 -4.34 -6.84 -3.09
N HIS A 48 -4.40 -5.77 -2.29
CA HIS A 48 -5.56 -4.87 -2.25
C HIS A 48 -5.78 -4.11 -3.58
N GLY A 49 -4.72 -3.83 -4.35
CA GLY A 49 -4.80 -3.09 -5.62
C GLY A 49 -5.05 -1.58 -5.50
N GLY A 50 -5.25 -1.04 -4.29
CA GLY A 50 -5.42 0.40 -4.04
C GLY A 50 -4.11 1.17 -3.93
N PHE A 51 -2.99 0.46 -3.82
CA PHE A 51 -1.66 1.00 -3.59
C PHE A 51 -0.74 0.76 -4.80
N GLY A 52 0.24 1.66 -4.97
CA GLY A 52 1.28 1.63 -5.99
C GLY A 52 2.48 0.81 -5.53
N THR A 53 3.69 1.33 -5.73
CA THR A 53 4.93 0.68 -5.28
C THR A 53 4.87 0.34 -3.80
N VAL A 54 5.10 -0.94 -3.48
CA VAL A 54 5.19 -1.46 -2.12
C VAL A 54 6.65 -1.80 -1.84
N GLU A 55 7.20 -1.24 -0.77
CA GLU A 55 8.60 -1.40 -0.40
C GLU A 55 8.73 -1.88 1.04
N ARG A 56 9.71 -2.74 1.29
CA ARG A 56 10.07 -3.21 2.64
C ARG A 56 11.33 -2.49 3.09
N HIS A 57 11.36 -2.10 4.36
CA HIS A 57 12.43 -1.33 4.95
C HIS A 57 12.94 -1.98 6.22
N THR A 58 14.23 -1.79 6.47
CA THR A 58 14.85 -2.13 7.75
C THR A 58 14.90 -0.92 8.67
N ASP A 59 14.90 -1.17 9.98
CA ASP A 59 15.26 -0.14 10.96
C ASP A 59 16.77 0.15 10.98
N LEU A 60 17.20 1.05 11.86
CA LEU A 60 18.62 1.42 12.01
C LEU A 60 19.51 0.29 12.54
N ALA A 61 18.92 -0.76 13.11
CA ALA A 61 19.63 -1.97 13.53
C ALA A 61 19.65 -3.05 12.44
N GLY A 62 19.11 -2.76 11.24
CA GLY A 62 19.07 -3.67 10.11
C GLY A 62 17.96 -4.72 10.19
N ARG A 63 17.01 -4.60 11.13
CA ARG A 63 15.89 -5.56 11.22
C ARG A 63 14.75 -5.15 10.28
N PRO A 64 14.09 -6.10 9.58
CA PRO A 64 12.88 -5.80 8.83
C PRO A 64 11.84 -5.16 9.74
N ARG A 65 11.30 -4.00 9.37
CA ARG A 65 10.44 -3.25 10.30
C ARG A 65 9.25 -2.55 9.69
N PHE A 66 9.35 -2.09 8.45
CA PHE A 66 8.27 -1.32 7.84
C PHE A 66 7.97 -1.78 6.42
N VAL A 67 6.68 -1.78 6.08
CA VAL A 67 6.21 -1.79 4.69
C VAL A 67 5.64 -0.41 4.39
N THR A 68 6.09 0.22 3.30
CA THR A 68 5.50 1.47 2.82
C THR A 68 4.83 1.29 1.47
N ALA A 69 3.78 2.05 1.22
CA ALA A 69 3.18 2.14 -0.11
C ALA A 69 2.52 3.51 -0.34
N THR A 70 2.24 3.82 -1.60
CA THR A 70 1.56 5.06 -1.99
C THR A 70 0.15 4.75 -2.51
N ARG A 71 -0.88 5.46 -2.04
CA ARG A 71 -2.23 5.36 -2.57
C ARG A 71 -2.22 5.75 -4.06
N ARG A 72 -2.71 4.86 -4.92
CA ARG A 72 -2.79 5.13 -6.35
C ARG A 72 -3.67 6.35 -6.63
N HIS A 73 -3.35 7.06 -7.70
CA HIS A 73 -4.32 7.98 -8.30
C HIS A 73 -5.47 7.16 -8.90
N ASP A 74 -6.69 7.70 -8.81
CA ASP A 74 -7.82 7.09 -9.50
C ASP A 74 -7.53 7.11 -11.00
N ALA A 75 -7.86 6.02 -11.69
CA ALA A 75 -7.48 5.80 -13.10
C ALA A 75 -8.10 6.83 -14.08
N GLY A 76 -8.86 7.82 -13.60
CA GLY A 76 -9.44 8.90 -14.39
C GLY A 76 -8.61 10.19 -14.47
N ALA A 77 -7.48 10.31 -13.77
CA ALA A 77 -6.72 11.57 -13.70
C ALA A 77 -5.53 11.67 -14.68
N ASP A 78 -5.13 10.59 -15.35
CA ASP A 78 -3.91 10.52 -16.18
C ASP A 78 -4.15 9.98 -17.60
N ALA A 79 -5.38 10.10 -18.12
CA ALA A 79 -5.62 9.80 -19.53
C ALA A 79 -4.99 10.92 -20.40
N PRO A 80 -4.09 10.61 -21.36
CA PRO A 80 -3.56 11.62 -22.27
C PRO A 80 -4.71 12.20 -23.11
N ALA A 81 -4.76 13.52 -23.22
CA ALA A 81 -5.75 14.24 -24.01
C ALA A 81 -5.70 13.74 -25.46
N GLY A 82 -6.75 13.02 -25.88
CA GLY A 82 -6.85 12.44 -27.21
C GLY A 82 -6.68 13.49 -28.32
N GLU A 83 -5.73 13.21 -29.22
CA GLU A 83 -5.58 13.91 -30.49
C GLU A 83 -6.91 13.92 -31.24
N LYS A 84 -7.50 15.10 -31.44
CA LYS A 84 -8.60 15.28 -32.38
C LYS A 84 -8.03 15.23 -33.79
N GLY A 85 -7.98 14.04 -34.38
CA GLY A 85 -7.72 13.86 -35.80
C GLY A 85 -8.78 14.58 -36.64
N ASN A 86 -8.37 15.66 -37.30
CA ASN A 86 -9.17 16.39 -38.27
C ASN A 86 -9.37 15.51 -39.52
N GLN A 87 -10.61 15.08 -39.77
CA GLN A 87 -10.97 14.37 -40.99
C GLN A 87 -11.02 15.36 -42.17
N ARG A 88 -10.34 15.00 -43.26
CA ARG A 88 -10.41 15.69 -44.56
C ARG A 88 -11.55 15.13 -45.40
#